data_AF-A0A090WDR0-F1
#
_entry.id   AF-A0A090WDR0-F1
#
_cell.length_a   1.000
_cell.length_b   1.000
_cell.length_c   1.000
_cell.angle_alpha   90.00
_cell.angle_beta   90.00
_cell.angle_gamma   90.00
#
_symmetry.space_group_name_H-M   'P 1'
#
loop_
_entity.id
_entity.type
_entity.pdbx_description
1 polymer ?
#
loop_
_entity_poly.entity_id
_entity_poly.type
_entity_poly.pdbx_seq_one_letter_code
_entity_poly.pdbx_strand_id
1 'polypeptide(L)'
;MRALDQGLVLLDSMITAAKSNSQNIIDGNKAFELYDTYGFPIDLTALILREKGMELDEAGFEKAMAAQKQRSRAASETTTTDWTELRSDDTQEFIGYDKLEADVRISRYRKVTTKKDGDLYQLVFNMTPFYGESGGQTGDKGYLESTSGDTVYIIDTKKENGQTVHLTKNLPKNLEGSHKAAVDANQRHRTSSNHTATHLLHQALRKVLGDHVEQKGSMVRSASLRFDFSHFAKVTPEQLQEVENFVNARIREQLPLEENRTNTYDAAVEDGAMALFGEKYGGDVVRTIKFGKSYELCGGTHVANTADVWHFKIMSEGAVAAGIRRIELYLVMPLKISLQNNLDILMRLKPS
;
A
#
# COMPACT_ATOMS: atom_id res chain seq x y z
N MET A 1 -6.53 -18.77 -4.85
CA MET A 1 -6.74 -20.20 -4.52
C MET A 1 -5.50 -21.08 -4.66
N ARG A 2 -4.58 -20.86 -5.62
CA ARG A 2 -3.43 -21.79 -5.83
C ARG A 2 -2.41 -21.93 -4.69
N ALA A 3 -2.21 -20.92 -3.84
CA ALA A 3 -1.19 -20.97 -2.78
C ALA A 3 -1.62 -21.78 -1.53
N LEU A 4 -2.91 -21.74 -1.18
CA LEU A 4 -3.42 -22.43 0.02
C LEU A 4 -3.49 -23.95 -0.18
N ASP A 5 -3.89 -24.39 -1.38
CA ASP A 5 -3.93 -25.80 -1.75
C ASP A 5 -2.51 -26.41 -1.78
N GLN A 6 -1.53 -25.64 -2.28
CA GLN A 6 -0.12 -26.05 -2.25
C GLN A 6 0.42 -26.14 -0.81
N GLY A 7 0.08 -25.17 0.05
CA GLY A 7 0.46 -25.19 1.46
C GLY A 7 -0.09 -26.39 2.23
N LEU A 8 -1.34 -26.78 1.96
CA LEU A 8 -1.95 -27.99 2.55
C LEU A 8 -1.25 -29.28 2.12
N VAL A 9 -0.94 -29.42 0.83
CA VAL A 9 -0.19 -30.58 0.32
C VAL A 9 1.19 -30.66 0.96
N LEU A 10 1.87 -29.52 1.08
CA LEU A 10 3.20 -29.47 1.69
C LEU A 10 3.13 -29.82 3.19
N LEU A 11 2.16 -29.28 3.93
CA LEU A 11 1.94 -29.61 5.33
C LEU A 11 1.63 -31.09 5.55
N ASP A 12 0.76 -31.68 4.72
CA ASP A 12 0.44 -33.10 4.82
C ASP A 12 1.65 -34.00 4.52
N SER A 13 2.51 -33.58 3.59
CA SER A 13 3.80 -34.26 3.33
C SER A 13 4.75 -34.16 4.54
N MET A 14 4.82 -33.00 5.21
CA MET A 14 5.62 -32.81 6.42
C MET A 14 5.12 -33.68 7.58
N ILE A 15 3.80 -33.76 7.75
CA ILE A 15 3.14 -34.60 8.76
C ILE A 15 3.42 -36.08 8.50
N THR A 16 3.29 -36.53 7.26
CA THR A 16 3.54 -37.92 6.87
C THR A 16 5.00 -38.32 7.09
N ALA A 17 5.93 -37.43 6.75
CA ALA A 17 7.36 -37.64 6.96
C ALA A 17 7.71 -37.67 8.46
N ALA A 18 7.15 -36.76 9.27
CA ALA A 18 7.38 -36.72 10.71
C ALA A 18 6.84 -37.98 11.41
N LYS A 19 5.62 -38.42 11.06
CA LYS A 19 5.03 -39.67 11.58
C LYS A 19 5.84 -40.90 11.21
N SER A 20 6.34 -40.97 9.97
CA SER A 20 7.24 -42.06 9.53
C SER A 20 8.54 -42.12 10.34
N ASN A 21 9.00 -40.98 10.84
CA ASN A 21 10.19 -40.87 11.69
C ASN A 21 9.87 -40.88 13.20
N SER A 22 8.64 -41.24 13.60
CA SER A 22 8.19 -41.23 15.00
C SER A 22 8.35 -39.88 15.71
N GLN A 23 8.23 -38.78 14.97
CA GLN A 23 8.26 -37.41 15.50
C GLN A 23 6.84 -36.84 15.59
N ASN A 24 6.52 -36.26 16.74
CA ASN A 24 5.23 -35.59 16.98
C ASN A 24 5.34 -34.05 16.92
N ILE A 25 6.52 -33.50 16.66
CA ILE A 25 6.76 -32.06 16.53
C ILE A 25 7.20 -31.76 15.09
N ILE A 26 6.59 -30.75 14.47
CA ILE A 26 7.06 -30.18 13.21
C ILE A 26 8.06 -29.06 13.49
N ASP A 27 9.21 -29.14 12.80
CA ASP A 27 10.30 -28.17 12.89
C ASP A 27 9.85 -26.75 12.52
N GLY A 28 10.23 -25.79 13.36
CA GLY A 28 9.83 -24.40 13.22
C GLY A 28 10.35 -23.72 11.95
N ASN A 29 11.50 -24.14 11.39
CA ASN A 29 12.01 -23.59 10.12
C ASN A 29 11.17 -24.06 8.93
N LYS A 30 10.71 -25.32 8.95
CA LYS A 30 9.80 -25.84 7.91
C LYS A 30 8.44 -25.17 7.97
N ALA A 31 7.91 -24.94 9.17
CA ALA A 31 6.69 -24.16 9.36
C ALA A 31 6.89 -22.70 8.92
N PHE A 32 8.06 -22.12 9.19
CA PHE A 32 8.43 -20.79 8.71
C PHE A 32 8.51 -20.71 7.18
N GLU A 33 9.08 -21.72 6.52
CA GLU A 33 9.10 -21.79 5.05
C GLU A 33 7.67 -21.86 4.48
N LEU A 34 6.79 -22.64 5.09
CA LEU A 34 5.38 -22.71 4.72
C LEU A 34 4.69 -21.34 4.82
N TYR A 35 5.03 -20.57 5.85
CA TYR A 35 4.55 -19.21 6.07
C TYR A 35 5.15 -18.18 5.11
N ASP A 36 6.49 -18.10 5.01
CA ASP A 36 7.22 -17.06 4.27
C ASP A 36 7.18 -17.27 2.75
N THR A 37 7.34 -18.52 2.30
CA THR A 37 7.43 -18.85 0.87
C THR A 37 6.05 -19.11 0.26
N TYR A 38 5.18 -19.80 1.00
CA TYR A 38 3.88 -20.27 0.48
C TYR A 38 2.68 -19.51 1.04
N GLY A 39 2.92 -18.57 1.98
CA GLY A 39 1.87 -17.72 2.55
C GLY A 39 0.88 -18.48 3.43
N PHE A 40 1.23 -19.68 3.91
CA PHE A 40 0.34 -20.51 4.69
C PHE A 40 0.31 -20.03 6.15
N PRO A 41 -0.88 -19.71 6.72
CA PRO A 41 -0.95 -19.13 8.06
C PRO A 41 -0.42 -20.07 9.13
N ILE A 42 0.44 -19.54 10.03
CA ILE A 42 1.02 -20.32 11.14
C ILE A 42 -0.06 -20.84 12.10
N ASP A 43 -1.10 -20.04 12.36
CA ASP A 43 -2.24 -20.45 13.19
C ASP A 43 -2.97 -21.66 12.61
N LEU A 44 -3.09 -21.72 11.27
CA LEU A 44 -3.72 -22.83 10.57
C LEU A 44 -2.83 -24.08 10.60
N THR A 45 -1.51 -23.91 10.45
CA THR A 45 -0.52 -24.98 10.66
C THR A 45 -0.66 -25.56 12.07
N ALA A 46 -0.65 -24.72 13.11
CA ALA A 46 -0.76 -25.15 14.50
C ALA A 46 -2.09 -25.87 14.78
N LEU A 47 -3.21 -25.36 14.23
CA LEU A 47 -4.52 -25.98 14.35
C LEU A 47 -4.56 -27.39 13.73
N ILE A 48 -4.10 -27.53 12.48
CA ILE A 48 -4.10 -28.81 11.76
C ILE A 48 -3.19 -29.83 12.46
N LEU A 49 -2.04 -29.39 12.97
CA LEU A 49 -1.15 -30.26 13.74
C LEU A 49 -1.82 -30.76 15.01
N ARG A 50 -2.48 -29.87 15.76
CA ARG A 50 -3.22 -30.24 16.98
C ARG A 50 -4.32 -31.25 16.69
N GLU A 51 -5.10 -31.06 15.62
CA GLU A 51 -6.13 -32.02 15.19
C GLU A 51 -5.55 -33.40 14.85
N LYS A 52 -4.30 -33.45 14.38
CA LYS A 52 -3.59 -34.69 14.03
C LYS A 52 -2.73 -35.26 15.16
N GLY A 53 -2.85 -34.71 16.37
CA GLY A 53 -2.11 -35.14 17.57
C GLY A 53 -0.63 -34.76 17.56
N MET A 54 -0.28 -33.68 16.87
CA MET A 54 1.09 -33.19 16.69
C MET A 54 1.22 -31.75 17.20
N GLU A 55 2.46 -31.34 17.45
CA GLU A 55 2.83 -30.03 17.95
C GLU A 55 3.69 -29.28 16.93
N LEU A 56 3.67 -27.96 17.03
CA LEU A 56 4.52 -27.05 16.27
C LEU A 56 5.67 -26.59 17.16
N ASP A 57 6.90 -26.61 16.65
CA ASP A 57 8.03 -25.93 17.30
C ASP A 57 7.91 -24.40 17.10
N GLU A 58 7.11 -23.78 17.96
CA GLU A 58 6.87 -22.32 17.95
C GLU A 58 8.16 -21.53 18.21
N ALA A 59 9.06 -22.04 19.07
CA ALA A 59 10.32 -21.38 19.39
C ALA A 59 11.26 -21.36 18.17
N GLY A 60 11.34 -22.46 17.43
CA GLY A 60 12.07 -22.53 16.16
C GLY A 60 11.50 -21.60 15.09
N PHE A 61 10.16 -21.50 15.00
CA PHE A 61 9.48 -20.61 14.07
C PHE A 61 9.80 -19.13 14.38
N GLU A 62 9.67 -18.73 15.65
CA GLU A 62 9.97 -17.36 16.09
C GLU A 62 11.44 -17.00 15.85
N LYS A 63 12.36 -17.95 16.08
CA LYS A 63 13.78 -17.76 15.76
C LYS A 63 14.02 -17.54 14.26
N ALA A 64 13.34 -18.30 13.40
CA ALA A 64 13.43 -18.16 11.95
C ALA A 64 12.85 -16.81 11.48
N MET A 65 11.73 -16.38 12.06
CA MET A 65 11.10 -15.09 11.79
C MET A 65 12.00 -13.92 12.24
N ALA A 66 12.60 -14.02 13.42
CA ALA A 66 13.57 -13.04 13.92
C ALA A 66 14.81 -12.96 13.01
N ALA A 67 15.33 -14.10 12.55
CA ALA A 67 16.45 -14.15 11.61
C ALA A 67 16.08 -13.52 10.25
N GLN A 68 14.89 -13.77 9.72
CA GLN A 68 14.39 -13.14 8.49
C GLN A 68 14.24 -11.63 8.64
N LYS A 69 13.71 -11.18 9.79
CA LYS A 69 13.59 -9.76 10.13
C LYS A 69 14.97 -9.08 10.23
N GLN A 70 15.96 -9.76 10.83
CA GLN A 70 17.33 -9.29 10.88
C GLN A 70 18.00 -9.25 9.50
N ARG A 71 17.81 -10.30 8.67
CA ARG A 71 18.28 -10.31 7.27
C ARG A 71 17.67 -9.16 6.47
N SER A 72 16.36 -8.92 6.62
CA SER A 72 15.66 -7.82 5.97
C SER A 72 16.20 -6.44 6.41
N ARG A 73 16.52 -6.30 7.71
CA ARG A 73 17.17 -5.10 8.26
C ARG A 73 18.60 -4.90 7.74
N ALA A 74 19.41 -5.97 7.74
CA ALA A 74 20.79 -5.92 7.25
C ALA A 74 20.88 -5.71 5.72
N ALA A 75 19.87 -6.15 4.97
CA ALA A 75 19.69 -5.85 3.55
C ALA A 75 19.24 -4.40 3.29
N SER A 76 18.73 -3.72 4.33
CA SER A 76 18.31 -2.31 4.30
C SER A 76 19.37 -1.35 4.85
N GLU A 77 20.55 -1.85 5.24
CA GLU A 77 21.67 -0.98 5.63
C GLU A 77 21.98 0.00 4.49
N THR A 78 21.84 1.27 4.82
CA THR A 78 21.96 2.38 3.90
C THR A 78 22.96 3.35 4.49
N THR A 79 24.00 3.69 3.73
CA THR A 79 24.94 4.73 4.12
C THR A 79 24.50 6.02 3.46
N THR A 80 24.34 7.09 4.25
CA THR A 80 23.95 8.41 3.76
C THR A 80 25.08 9.40 4.03
N THR A 81 25.40 10.24 3.06
CA THR A 81 26.30 11.39 3.29
C THR A 81 25.52 12.53 3.92
N ASP A 82 26.24 13.51 4.47
CA ASP A 82 25.64 14.78 4.84
C ASP A 82 25.02 15.50 3.63
N TRP A 83 24.11 16.42 3.91
CA TRP A 83 23.49 17.28 2.90
C TRP A 83 24.49 18.29 2.35
N THR A 84 24.57 18.37 1.03
CA THR A 84 25.14 19.52 0.33
C THR A 84 24.03 20.53 0.08
N GLU A 85 24.10 21.65 0.79
CA GLU A 85 23.16 22.77 0.65
C GLU A 85 23.54 23.60 -0.58
N LEU A 86 22.58 23.83 -1.49
CA LEU A 86 22.74 24.69 -2.67
C LEU A 86 22.10 26.07 -2.46
N ARG A 87 21.07 26.13 -1.60
CA ARG A 87 20.36 27.35 -1.22
C ARG A 87 19.63 27.13 0.09
N SER A 88 19.46 28.20 0.86
CA SER A 88 18.58 28.22 2.02
C SER A 88 17.13 28.11 1.57
N ASP A 89 16.40 27.14 2.13
CA ASP A 89 14.97 27.02 1.97
C ASP A 89 14.37 26.48 3.28
N ASP A 90 13.58 27.32 3.94
CA ASP A 90 13.07 27.03 5.28
C ASP A 90 11.89 26.04 5.24
N THR A 91 11.15 26.00 4.13
CA THR A 91 9.97 25.14 3.98
C THR A 91 9.74 24.74 2.52
N GLN A 92 9.77 23.44 2.24
CA GLN A 92 9.35 22.91 0.95
C GLN A 92 7.81 22.90 0.84
N GLU A 93 7.28 23.66 -0.10
CA GLU A 93 5.84 23.67 -0.38
C GLU A 93 5.42 22.44 -1.21
N PHE A 94 4.37 21.73 -0.79
CA PHE A 94 3.75 20.68 -1.59
C PHE A 94 2.56 21.22 -2.39
N ILE A 95 2.70 21.22 -3.72
CA ILE A 95 1.69 21.72 -4.67
C ILE A 95 1.02 20.58 -5.46
N GLY A 96 1.36 19.34 -5.12
CA GLY A 96 0.99 18.15 -5.89
C GLY A 96 -0.47 17.74 -5.82
N TYR A 97 -1.29 18.40 -4.99
CA TYR A 97 -2.75 18.23 -5.02
C TYR A 97 -3.37 18.84 -6.27
N ASP A 98 -2.81 19.96 -6.75
CA ASP A 98 -3.40 20.75 -7.85
C ASP A 98 -2.57 20.68 -9.12
N LYS A 99 -1.27 20.40 -9.02
CA LYS A 99 -0.32 20.42 -10.13
C LYS A 99 0.47 19.12 -10.21
N LEU A 100 0.66 18.62 -11.43
CA LEU A 100 1.56 17.49 -11.71
C LEU A 100 2.91 17.95 -12.26
N GLU A 101 3.02 19.23 -12.64
CA GLU A 101 4.22 19.82 -13.20
C GLU A 101 4.48 21.18 -12.56
N ALA A 102 5.76 21.52 -12.35
CA ALA A 102 6.19 22.84 -11.91
C ALA A 102 7.66 23.09 -12.26
N ASP A 103 8.02 24.36 -12.44
CA ASP A 103 9.42 24.77 -12.45
C ASP A 103 9.93 24.84 -11.00
N VAL A 104 10.96 24.06 -10.71
CA VAL A 104 11.53 23.92 -9.36
C VAL A 104 13.04 24.19 -9.38
N ARG A 105 13.58 24.44 -8.21
CA ARG A 105 15.02 24.53 -7.97
C ARG A 105 15.41 23.55 -6.88
N ILE A 106 16.59 22.94 -7.03
CA ILE A 106 17.12 22.00 -6.03
C ILE A 106 17.63 22.82 -4.84
N SER A 107 17.10 22.56 -3.64
CA SER A 107 17.55 23.21 -2.41
C SER A 107 18.81 22.55 -1.87
N ARG A 108 18.81 21.22 -1.83
CA ARG A 108 19.93 20.42 -1.34
C ARG A 108 19.89 19.01 -1.91
N TYR A 109 21.05 18.35 -1.86
CA TYR A 109 21.16 16.95 -2.24
C TYR A 109 22.13 16.19 -1.34
N ARG A 110 22.00 14.86 -1.30
CA ARG A 110 22.99 13.98 -0.68
C ARG A 110 23.11 12.68 -1.44
N LYS A 111 24.24 12.00 -1.26
CA LYS A 111 24.45 10.65 -1.80
C LYS A 111 23.97 9.62 -0.78
N VAL A 112 23.34 8.58 -1.30
CA VAL A 112 22.84 7.45 -0.52
C VAL A 112 23.30 6.17 -1.20
N THR A 113 24.01 5.32 -0.47
CA THR A 113 24.45 4.01 -0.98
C THR A 113 23.63 2.93 -0.31
N THR A 114 22.89 2.16 -1.11
CA THR A 114 22.12 1.00 -0.66
C THR A 114 22.79 -0.28 -1.15
N LYS A 115 22.68 -1.37 -0.38
CA LYS A 115 23.19 -2.69 -0.84
C LYS A 115 22.48 -3.19 -2.10
N LYS A 116 21.21 -2.82 -2.28
CA LYS A 116 20.36 -3.32 -3.36
C LYS A 116 20.56 -2.57 -4.68
N ASP A 117 20.52 -1.25 -4.62
CA ASP A 117 20.46 -0.40 -5.82
C ASP A 117 21.79 0.36 -6.06
N GLY A 118 22.78 0.17 -5.18
CA GLY A 118 24.06 0.85 -5.24
C GLY A 118 23.94 2.32 -4.85
N ASP A 119 24.68 3.17 -5.56
CA ASP A 119 24.67 4.61 -5.36
C ASP A 119 23.43 5.27 -5.95
N LEU A 120 22.74 6.03 -5.11
CA LEU A 120 21.61 6.88 -5.43
C LEU A 120 21.86 8.29 -4.89
N TYR A 121 21.04 9.23 -5.33
CA TYR A 121 20.98 10.58 -4.82
C TYR A 121 19.58 10.89 -4.31
N GLN A 122 19.56 11.66 -3.24
CA GLN A 122 18.36 12.24 -2.68
C GLN A 122 18.39 13.74 -2.94
N LEU A 123 17.31 14.26 -3.53
CA LEU A 123 17.14 15.68 -3.85
C LEU A 123 15.97 16.25 -3.05
N VAL A 124 16.12 17.48 -2.56
CA VAL A 124 15.03 18.29 -2.02
C VAL A 124 14.87 19.50 -2.93
N PHE A 125 13.62 19.85 -3.26
CA PHE A 125 13.27 21.02 -4.06
C PHE A 125 12.69 22.13 -3.19
N ASN A 126 12.66 23.36 -3.69
CA ASN A 126 11.99 24.48 -3.04
C ASN A 126 10.46 24.34 -2.95
N MET A 127 9.87 23.69 -3.95
CA MET A 127 8.48 23.25 -3.94
C MET A 127 8.41 21.96 -4.76
N THR A 128 7.37 21.15 -4.58
CA THR A 128 7.25 19.89 -5.31
C THR A 128 5.83 19.50 -5.67
N PRO A 129 5.58 19.05 -6.91
CA PRO A 129 4.34 18.39 -7.28
C PRO A 129 4.32 16.91 -6.87
N PHE A 130 5.44 16.34 -6.40
CA PHE A 130 5.55 14.92 -6.05
C PHE A 130 5.04 14.66 -4.63
N TYR A 131 4.12 13.71 -4.49
CA TYR A 131 3.65 13.23 -3.20
C TYR A 131 4.70 12.27 -2.62
N GLY A 132 5.29 12.63 -1.48
CA GLY A 132 6.16 11.72 -0.73
C GLY A 132 5.37 10.63 -0.01
N GLU A 133 5.87 9.38 -0.06
CA GLU A 133 5.21 8.22 0.54
C GLU A 133 4.75 8.47 1.98
N SER A 134 3.44 8.35 2.23
CA SER A 134 2.81 8.62 3.52
C SER A 134 1.35 8.14 3.53
N GLY A 135 0.80 7.84 4.72
CA GLY A 135 -0.60 7.42 4.88
C GLY A 135 -0.95 6.12 4.14
N GLY A 136 0.02 5.24 3.92
CA GLY A 136 -0.12 4.02 3.12
C GLY A 136 -0.02 4.23 1.61
N GLN A 137 -0.07 5.46 1.10
CA GLN A 137 0.13 5.77 -0.31
C GLN A 137 1.62 5.81 -0.67
N THR A 138 2.00 5.08 -1.73
CA THR A 138 3.37 5.14 -2.27
C THR A 138 3.71 6.47 -2.88
N GLY A 139 4.98 6.83 -2.79
CA GLY A 139 5.51 8.04 -3.39
C GLY A 139 5.38 8.07 -4.91
N ASP A 140 5.27 9.28 -5.44
CA ASP A 140 5.29 9.49 -6.88
C ASP A 140 6.63 9.23 -7.52
N LYS A 141 6.55 9.01 -8.83
CA LYS A 141 7.67 8.88 -9.76
C LYS A 141 7.47 9.85 -10.91
N GLY A 142 8.54 10.12 -11.64
CA GLY A 142 8.51 11.12 -12.71
C GLY A 142 9.92 11.50 -13.13
N TYR A 143 10.12 12.76 -13.47
CA TYR A 143 11.40 13.25 -13.93
C TYR A 143 11.61 14.74 -13.65
N LEU A 144 12.88 15.14 -13.69
CA LEU A 144 13.36 16.51 -13.82
C LEU A 144 13.89 16.70 -15.23
N GLU A 145 13.50 17.80 -15.88
CA GLU A 145 14.01 18.20 -17.18
C GLU A 145 14.69 19.58 -17.04
N SER A 146 15.94 19.69 -17.46
CA SER A 146 16.65 20.97 -17.49
C SER A 146 16.24 21.80 -18.71
N THR A 147 16.50 23.10 -18.66
CA THR A 147 16.36 23.99 -19.82
C THR A 147 17.26 23.62 -21.00
N SER A 148 18.31 22.83 -20.76
CA SER A 148 19.22 22.30 -21.78
C SER A 148 18.80 20.92 -22.33
N GLY A 149 17.65 20.38 -21.91
CA GLY A 149 17.11 19.10 -22.36
C GLY A 149 17.67 17.86 -21.63
N ASP A 150 18.44 18.03 -20.57
CA ASP A 150 18.93 16.94 -19.72
C ASP A 150 17.79 16.41 -18.85
N THR A 151 17.55 15.09 -18.87
CA THR A 151 16.45 14.47 -18.11
C THR A 151 16.98 13.53 -17.05
N VAL A 152 16.53 13.73 -15.81
CA VAL A 152 16.85 12.91 -14.64
C VAL A 152 15.58 12.30 -14.09
N TYR A 153 15.50 10.97 -14.05
CA TYR A 153 14.33 10.27 -13.54
C TYR A 153 14.28 10.26 -12.02
N ILE A 154 13.11 10.60 -11.48
CA ILE A 154 12.76 10.42 -10.08
C ILE A 154 12.09 9.05 -9.93
N ILE A 155 12.79 8.13 -9.27
CA ILE A 155 12.40 6.71 -9.21
C ILE A 155 11.54 6.36 -8.00
N ASP A 156 11.57 7.21 -6.96
CA ASP A 156 10.76 7.11 -5.75
C ASP A 156 10.77 8.47 -5.02
N THR A 157 9.77 8.71 -4.19
CA THR A 157 9.71 9.90 -3.33
C THR A 157 9.26 9.52 -1.92
N LYS A 158 9.98 10.00 -0.92
CA LYS A 158 9.76 9.64 0.48
C LYS A 158 9.54 10.90 1.31
N LYS A 159 8.86 10.76 2.44
CA LYS A 159 8.73 11.82 3.43
C LYS A 159 9.77 11.63 4.54
N GLU A 160 10.61 12.63 4.77
CA GLU A 160 11.63 12.64 5.81
C GLU A 160 11.56 13.98 6.55
N ASN A 161 11.28 13.94 7.86
CA ASN A 161 11.17 15.13 8.72
C ASN A 161 10.23 16.22 8.14
N GLY A 162 9.10 15.80 7.55
CA GLY A 162 8.12 16.70 6.95
C GLY A 162 8.41 17.14 5.51
N GLN A 163 9.61 16.88 4.99
CA GLN A 163 10.02 17.21 3.62
C GLN A 163 9.87 16.02 2.67
N THR A 164 9.56 16.30 1.41
CA THR A 164 9.61 15.31 0.34
C THR A 164 11.03 15.22 -0.23
N VAL A 165 11.58 14.02 -0.14
CA VAL A 165 12.89 13.65 -0.66
C VAL A 165 12.70 12.83 -1.93
N HIS A 166 13.39 13.24 -3.00
CA HIS A 166 13.27 12.65 -4.33
C HIS A 166 14.48 11.79 -4.63
N LEU A 167 14.26 10.50 -4.90
CA LEU A 167 15.33 9.54 -5.16
C LEU A 167 15.60 9.46 -6.65
N THR A 168 16.88 9.51 -7.02
CA THR A 168 17.35 9.35 -8.40
C THR A 168 18.69 8.63 -8.47
N LYS A 169 19.03 8.09 -9.65
CA LYS A 169 20.33 7.43 -9.88
C LYS A 169 21.45 8.41 -10.21
N ASN A 170 21.12 9.57 -10.79
CA ASN A 170 22.09 10.54 -11.27
C ASN A 170 21.68 11.95 -10.86
N LEU A 171 22.65 12.84 -10.67
CA LEU A 171 22.39 14.26 -10.49
C LEU A 171 22.20 14.95 -11.85
N PRO A 172 21.33 15.99 -11.94
CA PRO A 172 21.28 16.87 -13.10
C PRO A 172 22.63 17.55 -13.33
N LYS A 173 22.97 17.82 -14.59
CA LYS A 173 24.24 18.48 -14.93
C LYS A 173 24.38 19.89 -14.34
N ASN A 174 23.28 20.62 -14.24
CA ASN A 174 23.24 21.95 -13.62
C ASN A 174 22.39 21.88 -12.35
N LEU A 175 23.03 21.84 -11.18
CA LEU A 175 22.35 21.72 -9.89
C LEU A 175 21.73 23.03 -9.39
N GLU A 176 22.28 24.17 -9.80
CA GLU A 176 21.83 25.49 -9.32
C GLU A 176 20.70 26.10 -10.16
N GLY A 177 20.44 25.51 -11.32
CA GLY A 177 19.44 25.96 -12.29
C GLY A 177 17.98 25.74 -11.89
N SER A 178 17.09 26.11 -12.82
CA SER A 178 15.67 25.77 -12.78
C SER A 178 15.42 24.51 -13.60
N HIS A 179 14.55 23.64 -13.10
CA HIS A 179 14.18 22.39 -13.74
C HIS A 179 12.67 22.26 -13.80
N LYS A 180 12.14 21.77 -14.92
CA LYS A 180 10.76 21.33 -14.99
C LYS A 180 10.66 19.98 -14.28
N ALA A 181 9.95 19.94 -13.16
CA ALA A 181 9.63 18.73 -12.44
C ALA A 181 8.25 18.22 -12.88
N ALA A 182 8.16 16.97 -13.32
CA ALA A 182 6.93 16.38 -13.84
C ALA A 182 6.67 14.99 -13.23
N VAL A 183 5.51 14.83 -12.62
CA VAL A 183 5.02 13.56 -12.08
C VAL A 183 4.47 12.69 -13.21
N ASP A 184 4.67 11.38 -13.14
CA ASP A 184 3.99 10.42 -14.02
C ASP A 184 2.49 10.44 -13.74
N ALA A 185 1.75 11.19 -14.57
CA ALA A 185 0.31 11.40 -14.44
C ALA A 185 -0.49 10.09 -14.45
N ASN A 186 -0.06 9.08 -15.21
CA ASN A 186 -0.75 7.80 -15.28
C ASN A 186 -0.58 7.00 -13.99
N GLN A 187 0.65 6.97 -13.43
CA GLN A 187 0.90 6.34 -12.13
C GLN A 187 0.18 7.08 -11.00
N ARG A 188 0.20 8.41 -11.00
CA ARG A 188 -0.53 9.23 -10.04
C ARG A 188 -2.01 8.93 -10.08
N HIS A 189 -2.61 8.97 -11.27
CA HIS A 189 -4.04 8.73 -11.44
C HIS A 189 -4.44 7.36 -10.89
N ARG A 190 -3.76 6.29 -11.29
CA ARG A 190 -4.01 4.93 -10.76
C ARG A 190 -3.89 4.86 -9.24
N THR A 191 -2.87 5.50 -8.67
CA THR A 191 -2.66 5.52 -7.22
C THR A 191 -3.79 6.27 -6.52
N SER A 192 -4.23 7.42 -7.06
CA SER A 192 -5.33 8.22 -6.51
C SER A 192 -6.70 7.52 -6.64
N SER A 193 -6.91 6.75 -7.72
CA SER A 193 -8.08 5.88 -7.90
C SER A 193 -8.09 4.79 -6.83
N ASN A 194 -6.95 4.11 -6.64
CA ASN A 194 -6.80 3.09 -5.59
C ASN A 194 -6.99 3.70 -4.20
N HIS A 195 -6.50 4.91 -3.96
CA HIS A 195 -6.69 5.58 -2.67
C HIS A 195 -8.18 5.83 -2.43
N THR A 196 -8.88 6.40 -3.41
CA THR A 196 -10.33 6.65 -3.31
C THR A 196 -11.12 5.35 -3.12
N ALA A 197 -10.74 4.27 -3.80
CA ALA A 197 -11.33 2.95 -3.57
C ALA A 197 -11.14 2.45 -2.13
N THR A 198 -10.05 2.84 -1.46
CA THR A 198 -9.79 2.51 -0.05
C THR A 198 -10.85 3.14 0.86
N HIS A 199 -11.18 4.42 0.64
CA HIS A 199 -12.21 5.13 1.40
C HIS A 199 -13.61 4.53 1.20
N LEU A 200 -13.94 4.16 -0.04
CA LEU A 200 -15.21 3.49 -0.35
C LEU A 200 -15.27 2.09 0.24
N LEU A 201 -14.17 1.33 0.20
CA LEU A 201 -14.06 0.01 0.81
C LEU A 201 -14.22 0.10 2.33
N HIS A 202 -13.58 1.06 2.99
CA HIS A 202 -13.69 1.21 4.43
C HIS A 202 -15.14 1.48 4.86
N GLN A 203 -15.81 2.40 4.16
CA GLN A 203 -17.23 2.66 4.35
C GLN A 203 -18.08 1.39 4.14
N ALA A 204 -17.82 0.63 3.07
CA ALA A 204 -18.54 -0.59 2.75
C ALA A 204 -18.39 -1.66 3.84
N LEU A 205 -17.16 -1.88 4.32
CA LEU A 205 -16.89 -2.85 5.38
C LEU A 205 -17.61 -2.48 6.67
N ARG A 206 -17.58 -1.21 7.08
CA ARG A 206 -18.34 -0.75 8.26
C ARG A 206 -19.84 -0.94 8.08
N LYS A 207 -20.37 -0.68 6.88
CA LYS A 207 -21.79 -0.84 6.58
C LYS A 207 -22.26 -2.30 6.64
N VAL A 208 -21.46 -3.22 6.11
CA VAL A 208 -21.82 -4.64 5.97
C VAL A 208 -21.48 -5.45 7.22
N LEU A 209 -20.31 -5.19 7.82
CA LEU A 209 -19.79 -5.98 8.93
C LEU A 209 -20.07 -5.35 10.30
N GLY A 210 -20.20 -4.02 10.36
CA GLY A 210 -20.46 -3.26 11.59
C GLY A 210 -19.40 -2.21 11.91
N ASP A 211 -19.74 -1.31 12.83
CA ASP A 211 -18.94 -0.13 13.19
C ASP A 211 -17.63 -0.44 13.95
N HIS A 212 -17.43 -1.68 14.38
CA HIS A 212 -16.16 -2.14 14.99
C HIS A 212 -15.03 -2.32 13.97
N VAL A 213 -15.34 -2.26 12.68
CA VAL A 213 -14.33 -2.26 11.62
C VAL A 213 -13.56 -0.95 11.66
N GLU A 214 -12.26 -1.06 11.87
CA GLU A 214 -11.29 0.02 11.84
C GLU A 214 -10.13 -0.38 10.95
N GLN A 215 -9.58 0.56 10.20
CA GLN A 215 -8.33 0.36 9.48
C GLN A 215 -7.17 0.08 10.44
N LYS A 216 -6.45 -1.01 10.21
CA LYS A 216 -5.22 -1.40 10.93
C LYS A 216 -3.97 -1.31 10.05
N GLY A 217 -4.13 -1.12 8.75
CA GLY A 217 -3.04 -0.88 7.81
C GLY A 217 -3.55 -0.65 6.40
N SER A 218 -2.79 0.09 5.59
CA SER A 218 -3.09 0.25 4.16
C SER A 218 -1.80 0.35 3.36
N MET A 219 -1.85 -0.14 2.12
CA MET A 219 -0.79 0.05 1.13
C MET A 219 -1.44 0.32 -0.22
N VAL A 220 -1.36 1.57 -0.68
CA VAL A 220 -1.92 2.06 -1.93
C VAL A 220 -0.79 2.27 -2.91
N ARG A 221 -0.72 1.45 -3.96
CA ARG A 221 0.25 1.54 -5.06
C ARG A 221 -0.47 1.74 -6.37
N SER A 222 0.21 2.23 -7.41
CA SER A 222 -0.40 2.33 -8.75
C SER A 222 -0.85 0.99 -9.32
N ALA A 223 -0.21 -0.11 -8.92
CA ALA A 223 -0.50 -1.45 -9.42
C ALA A 223 -1.40 -2.28 -8.49
N SER A 224 -1.54 -1.95 -7.21
CA SER A 224 -2.29 -2.77 -6.25
C SER A 224 -2.72 -1.98 -5.01
N LEU A 225 -3.77 -2.47 -4.34
CA LEU A 225 -4.21 -1.97 -3.04
C LEU A 225 -4.33 -3.13 -2.04
N ARG A 226 -3.89 -2.87 -0.82
CA ARG A 226 -4.05 -3.74 0.35
C ARG A 226 -4.68 -2.96 1.48
N PHE A 227 -5.70 -3.53 2.11
CA PHE A 227 -6.41 -2.92 3.23
C PHE A 227 -6.53 -3.92 4.38
N ASP A 228 -5.98 -3.55 5.54
CA ASP A 228 -6.01 -4.35 6.75
C ASP A 228 -6.99 -3.72 7.73
N PHE A 229 -7.86 -4.52 8.34
CA PHE A 229 -8.95 -4.05 9.19
C PHE A 229 -9.23 -4.96 10.38
N SER A 230 -9.79 -4.40 11.46
CA SER A 230 -10.24 -5.18 12.61
C SER A 230 -11.51 -5.96 12.30
N HIS A 231 -11.43 -7.28 12.42
CA HIS A 231 -12.61 -8.15 12.35
C HIS A 231 -12.30 -9.51 12.97
N PHE A 232 -13.19 -10.02 13.81
CA PHE A 232 -12.96 -11.22 14.62
C PHE A 232 -13.27 -12.54 13.91
N ALA A 233 -14.01 -12.52 12.81
CA ALA A 233 -14.45 -13.72 12.09
C ALA A 233 -14.04 -13.69 10.62
N LYS A 234 -14.09 -14.82 9.92
CA LYS A 234 -13.92 -14.84 8.46
C LYS A 234 -15.07 -14.10 7.79
N VAL A 235 -14.75 -13.23 6.84
CA VAL A 235 -15.76 -12.56 6.02
C VAL A 235 -16.35 -13.59 5.08
N THR A 236 -17.67 -13.76 5.09
CA THR A 236 -18.31 -14.78 4.24
C THR A 236 -18.28 -14.35 2.77
N PRO A 237 -18.38 -15.29 1.82
CA PRO A 237 -18.48 -14.95 0.40
C PRO A 237 -19.62 -13.97 0.08
N GLU A 238 -20.75 -14.11 0.76
CA GLU A 238 -21.93 -13.25 0.60
C GLU A 238 -21.64 -11.82 1.09
N GLN A 239 -21.00 -11.69 2.25
CA GLN A 239 -20.57 -10.39 2.78
C GLN A 239 -19.53 -9.72 1.88
N LEU A 240 -18.57 -10.48 1.34
CA LEU A 240 -17.61 -9.96 0.36
C LEU A 240 -18.31 -9.45 -0.90
N GLN A 241 -19.31 -10.19 -1.39
CA GLN A 241 -20.09 -9.77 -2.55
C GLN A 241 -20.91 -8.50 -2.24
N GLU A 242 -21.46 -8.37 -1.04
CA GLU A 242 -22.18 -7.17 -0.59
C GLU A 242 -21.25 -5.96 -0.52
N VAL A 243 -20.04 -6.12 0.02
CA VAL A 243 -19.00 -5.09 0.06
C VAL A 243 -18.62 -4.65 -1.36
N GLU A 244 -18.34 -5.58 -2.27
CA GLU A 244 -18.06 -5.27 -3.68
C GLU A 244 -19.22 -4.51 -4.35
N ASN A 245 -20.46 -4.95 -4.14
CA ASN A 245 -21.64 -4.32 -4.70
C ASN A 245 -21.84 -2.91 -4.16
N PHE A 246 -21.59 -2.71 -2.86
CA PHE A 246 -21.67 -1.40 -2.22
C PHE A 246 -20.65 -0.42 -2.83
N VAL A 247 -19.39 -0.82 -2.94
CA VAL A 247 -18.34 0.05 -3.52
C VAL A 247 -18.67 0.39 -4.96
N ASN A 248 -19.04 -0.60 -5.78
CA ASN A 248 -19.42 -0.36 -7.17
C ASN A 248 -20.71 0.46 -7.33
N ALA A 249 -21.61 0.46 -6.35
CA ALA A 249 -22.75 1.38 -6.33
C ALA A 249 -22.29 2.84 -6.11
N ARG A 250 -21.39 3.10 -5.16
CA ARG A 250 -20.81 4.43 -4.93
C ARG A 250 -19.99 4.95 -6.12
N ILE A 251 -19.32 4.05 -6.84
CA ILE A 251 -18.64 4.39 -8.10
C ILE A 251 -19.66 4.81 -9.17
N ARG A 252 -20.76 4.05 -9.34
CA ARG A 252 -21.82 4.36 -10.31
C ARG A 252 -22.60 5.65 -9.99
N GLU A 253 -22.61 6.09 -8.74
CA GLU A 253 -23.20 7.36 -8.33
C GLU A 253 -22.39 8.58 -8.77
N GLN A 254 -21.14 8.41 -9.21
CA GLN A 254 -20.28 9.48 -9.70
C GLN A 254 -20.15 10.63 -8.68
N LEU A 255 -19.87 10.26 -7.43
CA LEU A 255 -19.78 11.20 -6.33
C LEU A 255 -18.56 12.12 -6.54
N PRO A 256 -18.74 13.45 -6.49
CA PRO A 256 -17.62 14.38 -6.59
C PRO A 256 -16.77 14.36 -5.31
N LEU A 257 -15.51 14.73 -5.44
CA LEU A 257 -14.63 15.01 -4.31
C LEU A 257 -15.06 16.30 -3.62
N GLU A 258 -15.42 16.20 -2.34
CA GLU A 258 -15.56 17.31 -1.41
C GLU A 258 -14.29 17.36 -0.54
N GLU A 259 -13.48 18.41 -0.69
CA GLU A 259 -12.18 18.57 -0.02
C GLU A 259 -12.16 19.84 0.84
N ASN A 260 -11.62 19.75 2.06
CA ASN A 260 -11.26 20.90 2.88
C ASN A 260 -9.83 20.75 3.40
N ARG A 261 -8.95 21.72 3.10
CA ARG A 261 -7.53 21.69 3.47
C ARG A 261 -7.19 22.55 4.70
N THR A 262 -8.17 23.25 5.27
CA THR A 262 -7.98 24.23 6.34
C THR A 262 -8.92 23.98 7.52
N ASN A 263 -9.44 22.76 7.67
CA ASN A 263 -10.33 22.44 8.78
C ASN A 263 -9.54 22.23 10.07
N THR A 264 -10.14 22.43 11.22
CA THR A 264 -9.54 22.00 12.50
C THR A 264 -9.88 20.55 12.76
N TYR A 265 -9.08 19.86 13.59
CA TYR A 265 -9.36 18.47 13.97
C TYR A 265 -10.75 18.33 14.61
N ASP A 266 -11.05 19.15 15.62
CA ASP A 266 -12.30 19.07 16.38
C ASP A 266 -13.51 19.33 15.49
N ALA A 267 -13.46 20.38 14.65
CA ALA A 267 -14.57 20.70 13.74
C ALA A 267 -14.78 19.61 12.67
N ALA A 268 -13.71 19.00 12.17
CA ALA A 268 -13.82 17.90 11.21
C ALA A 268 -14.49 16.67 11.84
N VAL A 269 -14.11 16.30 13.06
CA VAL A 269 -14.69 15.16 13.77
C VAL A 269 -16.14 15.43 14.17
N GLU A 270 -16.47 16.64 14.60
CA GLU A 270 -17.86 17.06 14.90
C GLU A 270 -18.76 17.01 13.65
N ASP A 271 -18.22 17.36 12.48
CA ASP A 271 -18.89 17.23 11.17
C ASP A 271 -18.96 15.77 10.67
N GLY A 272 -18.45 14.80 11.44
CA GLY A 272 -18.55 13.37 11.18
C GLY A 272 -17.38 12.79 10.37
N ALA A 273 -16.27 13.52 10.22
CA ALA A 273 -15.06 12.95 9.62
C ALA A 273 -14.46 11.91 10.55
N MET A 274 -14.13 10.75 10.00
CA MET A 274 -13.38 9.74 10.73
C MET A 274 -11.88 10.08 10.76
N ALA A 275 -11.32 10.13 11.95
CA ALA A 275 -9.88 10.14 12.16
C ALA A 275 -9.36 8.68 12.11
N LEU A 276 -8.55 8.36 11.11
CA LEU A 276 -7.94 7.05 10.96
C LEU A 276 -6.61 7.01 11.70
N PHE A 277 -6.45 6.00 12.55
CA PHE A 277 -5.31 5.82 13.47
C PHE A 277 -5.23 6.91 14.54
N GLY A 278 -4.74 6.55 15.73
CA GLY A 278 -4.37 7.51 16.78
C GLY A 278 -3.17 8.39 16.40
N GLU A 279 -3.04 8.77 15.13
CA GLU A 279 -2.05 9.71 14.65
C GLU A 279 -2.22 11.02 15.41
N LYS A 280 -1.11 11.52 15.93
CA LYS A 280 -1.06 12.89 16.42
C LYS A 280 -1.13 13.79 15.19
N TYR A 281 -2.31 14.29 14.89
CA TYR A 281 -2.49 15.45 14.02
C TYR A 281 -1.82 16.63 14.73
N GLY A 282 -0.51 16.78 14.50
CA GLY A 282 0.35 17.71 15.24
C GLY A 282 0.27 19.17 14.77
N GLY A 283 -0.66 19.47 13.85
CA GLY A 283 -0.89 20.81 13.33
C GLY A 283 -2.31 21.29 13.62
N ASP A 284 -2.50 22.62 13.64
CA ASP A 284 -3.80 23.26 13.87
C ASP A 284 -4.83 22.96 12.77
N VAL A 285 -4.35 22.53 11.59
CA VAL A 285 -5.17 22.24 10.41
C VAL A 285 -5.02 20.79 9.95
N VAL A 286 -6.16 20.20 9.58
CA VAL A 286 -6.27 18.86 8.98
C VAL A 286 -6.91 18.96 7.61
N ARG A 287 -6.61 17.96 6.77
CA ARG A 287 -7.24 17.81 5.46
C ARG A 287 -8.33 16.75 5.53
N THR A 288 -9.52 17.09 5.07
CA THR A 288 -10.67 16.19 5.03
C THR A 288 -11.02 15.84 3.59
N ILE A 289 -11.40 14.57 3.38
CA ILE A 289 -11.78 14.03 2.08
C ILE A 289 -13.12 13.34 2.19
N LYS A 290 -14.05 13.75 1.34
CA LYS A 290 -15.41 13.26 1.34
C LYS A 290 -15.90 12.88 -0.06
N PHE A 291 -16.53 11.71 -0.12
CA PHE A 291 -17.28 11.22 -1.27
C PHE A 291 -18.65 10.75 -0.78
N GLY A 292 -19.66 11.62 -0.88
CA GLY A 292 -20.98 11.37 -0.32
C GLY A 292 -20.92 11.13 1.19
N LYS A 293 -21.14 9.87 1.61
CA LYS A 293 -21.10 9.47 3.03
C LYS A 293 -19.76 8.90 3.50
N SER A 294 -18.77 8.72 2.61
CA SER A 294 -17.42 8.36 3.00
C SER A 294 -16.69 9.65 3.35
N TYR A 295 -16.27 9.83 4.61
CA TYR A 295 -15.71 11.09 5.11
C TYR A 295 -14.58 10.82 6.11
N GLU A 296 -13.34 11.18 5.76
CA GLU A 296 -12.15 10.82 6.53
C GLU A 296 -11.11 11.94 6.52
N LEU A 297 -10.30 12.01 7.59
CA LEU A 297 -9.07 12.81 7.60
C LEU A 297 -8.01 12.10 6.76
N CYS A 298 -7.58 12.71 5.65
CA CYS A 298 -6.63 12.09 4.75
C CYS A 298 -5.73 13.11 4.03
N GLY A 299 -4.43 12.89 4.10
CA GLY A 299 -3.42 13.67 3.39
C GLY A 299 -3.08 13.16 1.99
N GLY A 300 -3.68 12.05 1.53
CA GLY A 300 -3.33 11.42 0.25
C GLY A 300 -3.92 12.09 -0.99
N THR A 301 -3.52 11.62 -2.17
CA THR A 301 -4.09 12.09 -3.44
C THR A 301 -5.35 11.31 -3.79
N HIS A 302 -6.38 11.99 -4.30
CA HIS A 302 -7.67 11.39 -4.67
C HIS A 302 -8.09 11.77 -6.08
N VAL A 303 -8.98 10.97 -6.67
CA VAL A 303 -9.64 11.34 -7.93
C VAL A 303 -10.68 12.42 -7.69
N ALA A 304 -11.02 13.20 -8.72
CA ALA A 304 -12.03 14.25 -8.61
C ALA A 304 -13.46 13.67 -8.55
N ASN A 305 -13.66 12.45 -9.05
CA ASN A 305 -14.97 11.80 -9.07
C ASN A 305 -14.83 10.28 -8.89
N THR A 306 -15.75 9.64 -8.16
CA THR A 306 -15.70 8.18 -7.96
C THR A 306 -15.80 7.37 -9.26
N ALA A 307 -16.33 7.94 -10.35
CA ALA A 307 -16.33 7.32 -11.67
C ALA A 307 -14.91 6.99 -12.19
N ASP A 308 -13.90 7.75 -11.78
CA ASP A 308 -12.50 7.54 -12.17
C ASP A 308 -11.85 6.32 -11.48
N VAL A 309 -12.53 5.74 -10.49
CA VAL A 309 -12.16 4.44 -9.90
C VAL A 309 -12.54 3.28 -10.83
N TRP A 310 -13.54 3.50 -11.69
CA TRP A 310 -14.00 2.58 -12.73
C TRP A 310 -14.70 1.31 -12.23
N HIS A 311 -13.95 0.33 -11.74
CA HIS A 311 -14.54 -0.92 -11.25
C HIS A 311 -13.70 -1.51 -10.12
N PHE A 312 -14.39 -1.91 -9.05
CA PHE A 312 -13.80 -2.44 -7.85
C PHE A 312 -14.02 -3.96 -7.76
N LYS A 313 -12.94 -4.72 -7.54
CA LYS A 313 -12.97 -6.18 -7.38
C LYS A 313 -12.02 -6.63 -6.28
N ILE A 314 -12.54 -7.39 -5.31
CA ILE A 314 -11.76 -8.06 -4.28
C ILE A 314 -11.12 -9.31 -4.89
N MET A 315 -9.81 -9.45 -4.71
CA MET A 315 -9.06 -10.62 -5.19
C MET A 315 -8.89 -11.70 -4.12
N SER A 316 -8.64 -11.26 -2.89
CA SER A 316 -8.41 -12.15 -1.76
C SER A 316 -8.89 -11.50 -0.47
N GLU A 317 -9.26 -12.36 0.47
CA GLU A 317 -9.54 -12.02 1.85
C GLU A 317 -8.83 -13.08 2.72
N GLY A 318 -8.12 -12.65 3.77
CA GLY A 318 -7.49 -13.58 4.71
C GLY A 318 -7.16 -12.95 6.06
N ALA A 319 -6.96 -13.80 7.07
CA ALA A 319 -6.45 -13.37 8.37
C ALA A 319 -4.93 -13.13 8.29
N VAL A 320 -4.46 -12.05 8.90
CA VAL A 320 -3.03 -11.72 8.99
C VAL A 320 -2.49 -11.76 10.41
N ALA A 321 -3.38 -11.63 11.40
CA ALA A 321 -3.12 -11.82 12.82
C ALA A 321 -4.47 -12.04 13.53
N ALA A 322 -4.45 -12.44 14.80
CA ALA A 322 -5.67 -12.54 15.61
C ALA A 322 -6.46 -11.21 15.59
N GLY A 323 -7.72 -11.27 15.14
CA GLY A 323 -8.62 -10.11 15.03
C GLY A 323 -8.31 -9.13 13.90
N ILE A 324 -7.34 -9.42 13.02
CA ILE A 324 -6.99 -8.56 11.88
C ILE A 324 -7.12 -9.34 10.56
N ARG A 325 -7.84 -8.73 9.62
CA ARG A 325 -8.10 -9.28 8.30
C ARG A 325 -7.56 -8.37 7.22
N ARG A 326 -7.27 -8.94 6.06
CA ARG A 326 -6.71 -8.25 4.90
C ARG A 326 -7.55 -8.51 3.68
N ILE A 327 -7.87 -7.45 2.95
CA ILE A 327 -8.37 -7.51 1.59
C ILE A 327 -7.27 -7.02 0.65
N GLU A 328 -7.01 -7.80 -0.40
CA GLU A 328 -6.18 -7.36 -1.53
C GLU A 328 -7.04 -7.18 -2.76
N LEU A 329 -6.74 -6.13 -3.53
CA LEU A 329 -7.54 -5.76 -4.69
C LEU A 329 -6.71 -5.06 -5.78
N TYR A 330 -7.29 -5.06 -6.97
CA TYR A 330 -6.79 -4.35 -8.14
C TYR A 330 -7.97 -3.62 -8.78
N LEU A 331 -7.81 -2.35 -9.13
CA LEU A 331 -8.78 -1.66 -9.96
C LEU A 331 -8.63 -2.10 -11.42
N VAL A 332 -9.75 -2.37 -12.06
CA VAL A 332 -9.79 -2.76 -13.47
C VAL A 332 -9.95 -1.50 -14.31
N MET A 333 -8.84 -0.93 -14.78
CA MET A 333 -8.84 0.20 -15.71
C MET A 333 -9.18 -0.25 -17.15
N PRO A 334 -9.74 0.64 -18.00
CA PRO A 334 -10.24 0.31 -19.35
C PRO A 334 -9.21 -0.30 -20.32
N LEU A 335 -7.91 -0.24 -20.04
CA LEU A 335 -6.86 -0.78 -20.93
C LEU A 335 -6.72 -2.31 -20.88
N LYS A 336 -7.54 -3.02 -20.09
CA LYS A 336 -7.55 -4.49 -20.02
C LYS A 336 -8.94 -5.11 -20.08
N ILE A 337 -9.89 -4.46 -20.77
CA ILE A 337 -11.03 -5.20 -21.37
C ILE A 337 -10.50 -5.90 -22.63
N SER A 338 -9.64 -6.90 -22.41
CA SER A 338 -9.31 -7.89 -23.41
C SER A 338 -9.34 -9.23 -22.69
N LEU A 339 -10.47 -9.91 -22.86
CA LEU A 339 -10.59 -11.38 -22.90
C LEU A 339 -10.40 -12.21 -21.63
N GLN A 340 -9.92 -11.71 -20.48
CA GLN A 340 -9.63 -12.61 -19.36
C GLN A 340 -10.88 -13.18 -18.63
N ASN A 341 -11.94 -12.38 -18.42
CA ASN A 341 -13.13 -12.85 -17.70
C ASN A 341 -14.08 -13.71 -18.55
N ASN A 342 -13.99 -13.62 -19.87
CA ASN A 342 -14.80 -14.48 -20.77
C ASN A 342 -14.07 -15.79 -21.13
N LEU A 343 -12.74 -15.86 -21.08
CA LEU A 343 -12.02 -17.11 -21.40
C LEU A 343 -12.16 -18.19 -20.31
N ASP A 344 -12.16 -17.83 -19.03
CA ASP A 344 -12.28 -18.83 -17.95
C ASP A 344 -13.68 -19.44 -17.85
N ILE A 345 -14.70 -18.73 -18.34
CA ILE A 345 -16.09 -19.22 -18.43
C ILE A 345 -16.29 -20.02 -19.74
N LEU A 346 -15.71 -19.58 -20.87
CA LEU A 346 -15.79 -20.33 -22.13
C LEU A 346 -14.94 -21.61 -22.15
N MET A 347 -13.79 -21.65 -21.47
CA MET A 347 -12.96 -22.86 -21.38
C MET A 347 -13.55 -23.95 -20.47
N ARG A 348 -14.51 -23.59 -19.59
CA ARG A 348 -15.27 -24.55 -18.76
C ARG A 348 -16.54 -25.08 -19.41
N LEU A 349 -16.91 -24.55 -20.59
CA LEU A 349 -18.13 -24.93 -21.32
C LEU A 349 -17.85 -25.76 -22.58
N LYS A 350 -16.66 -26.35 -22.75
CA LYS A 350 -16.50 -27.40 -23.76
C LYS A 350 -17.26 -28.66 -23.32
N PRO A 351 -18.27 -29.13 -24.07
CA PRO A 351 -18.77 -30.49 -23.91
C PRO A 351 -17.65 -31.47 -24.31
N SER A 352 -17.66 -32.63 -23.66
CA SER A 352 -16.79 -33.82 -23.83
C SER A 352 -16.07 -33.98 -25.16
#